data_AF-A0A961UEP4-F1
#
_entry.id   AF-A0A961UEP4-F1
#
_cell.length_a   1.000
_cell.length_b   1.000
_cell.length_c   1.000
_cell.angle_alpha   90.00
_cell.angle_beta   90.00
_cell.angle_gamma   90.00
#
_symmetry.space_group_name_H-M   'P 1'
#
loop_
_entity.id
_entity.type
_entity.pdbx_description
1 polymer ?
#
loop_
_entity_poly.entity_id
_entity_poly.type
_entity_poly.pdbx_seq_one_letter_code
_entity_poly.pdbx_strand_id
1 'polypeptide(L)'
;MLEFAFAGNVLFVTPVILLLWFHKDGAGIVFGPHIPISDGLRILVASMWTSIVLVSIAGMKWEIELVGLLVFQIVYKAVFMIAYVAPRAIAGEWEKIPRLLTAIFVLGLICFPPMIIFDNWR
;
A
#
# COMPACT_ATOMS: atom_id res chain seq x y z
N MET A 1 19.55 4.06 -1.96
CA MET A 1 18.55 3.98 -0.86
C MET A 1 17.18 3.62 -1.41
N LEU A 2 16.90 3.97 -2.66
CA LEU A 2 15.67 3.61 -3.35
C LEU A 2 15.47 2.09 -3.46
N GLU A 3 16.54 1.30 -3.64
CA GLU A 3 16.47 -0.17 -3.59
C GLU A 3 15.74 -0.67 -2.32
N PHE A 4 16.07 -0.13 -1.15
CA PHE A 4 15.43 -0.49 0.11
C PHE A 4 13.96 -0.05 0.18
N ALA A 5 13.61 1.07 -0.45
CA ALA A 5 12.22 1.51 -0.53
C ALA A 5 11.41 0.57 -1.44
N PHE A 6 11.98 0.14 -2.57
CA PHE A 6 11.38 -0.88 -3.43
C PHE A 6 11.26 -2.24 -2.72
N ALA A 7 12.31 -2.69 -2.03
CA ALA A 7 12.30 -3.92 -1.24
C ALA A 7 11.26 -3.86 -0.11
N GLY A 8 11.17 -2.73 0.59
CA GLY A 8 10.15 -2.48 1.60
C GLY A 8 8.73 -2.56 1.03
N ASN A 9 8.49 -1.98 -0.16
CA ASN A 9 7.19 -2.06 -0.81
C ASN A 9 6.83 -3.50 -1.19
N VAL A 10 7.78 -4.30 -1.68
CA VAL A 10 7.56 -5.74 -1.90
C VAL A 10 7.22 -6.44 -0.59
N LEU A 11 8.00 -6.20 0.48
CA LEU A 11 7.83 -6.88 1.76
C LEU A 11 6.50 -6.53 2.44
N PHE A 12 6.06 -5.27 2.39
CA PHE A 12 4.81 -4.85 3.03
C PHE A 12 3.56 -5.27 2.25
N VAL A 13 3.62 -5.26 0.92
CA VAL A 13 2.44 -5.47 0.08
C VAL A 13 2.23 -6.95 -0.30
N THR A 14 3.31 -7.73 -0.42
CA THR A 14 3.21 -9.16 -0.78
C THR A 14 2.29 -9.97 0.14
N PRO A 15 2.37 -9.87 1.48
CA PRO A 15 1.47 -10.61 2.37
C PRO A 15 0.00 -10.30 2.10
N VAL A 16 -0.32 -9.04 1.77
CA VAL A 16 -1.69 -8.64 1.46
C VAL A 16 -2.16 -9.20 0.13
N ILE A 17 -1.29 -9.20 -0.89
CA ILE A 17 -1.59 -9.81 -2.18
C ILE A 17 -1.87 -11.30 -2.02
N LEU A 18 -1.07 -12.00 -1.22
CA LEU A 18 -1.28 -13.43 -0.94
C LEU A 18 -2.62 -13.68 -0.26
N LEU A 19 -3.01 -12.82 0.70
CA LEU A 19 -4.34 -12.88 1.31
C LEU A 19 -5.43 -12.69 0.24
N LEU A 20 -5.33 -11.64 -0.59
CA LEU A 20 -6.36 -11.32 -1.58
C LEU A 20 -6.54 -12.41 -2.65
N TRP A 21 -5.47 -13.09 -3.07
CA TRP A 21 -5.54 -14.14 -4.08
C TRP A 21 -5.94 -15.50 -3.53
N PHE A 22 -5.37 -15.90 -2.38
CA PHE A 22 -5.39 -17.30 -1.97
C PHE A 22 -6.18 -17.55 -0.70
N HIS A 23 -6.44 -16.53 0.12
CA HIS A 23 -7.23 -16.70 1.34
C HIS A 23 -8.72 -16.52 1.04
N LYS A 24 -9.54 -17.50 1.44
CA LYS A 24 -11.00 -17.48 1.23
C LYS A 24 -11.64 -16.17 1.74
N ASP A 25 -11.23 -15.73 2.92
CA ASP A 25 -11.71 -14.49 3.56
C ASP A 25 -10.70 -13.33 3.45
N GLY A 26 -9.75 -13.40 2.51
CA GLY A 26 -8.65 -12.44 2.40
C GLY A 26 -9.13 -10.99 2.24
N ALA A 27 -10.17 -10.78 1.43
CA ALA A 27 -10.78 -9.46 1.26
C ALA A 27 -11.38 -8.92 2.58
N GLY A 28 -11.98 -9.79 3.41
CA GLY A 28 -12.51 -9.40 4.73
C GLY A 28 -11.41 -9.01 5.71
N ILE A 29 -10.28 -9.71 5.66
CA ILE A 29 -9.10 -9.39 6.49
C ILE A 29 -8.48 -8.05 6.08
N VAL A 30 -8.41 -7.78 4.78
CA VAL A 30 -7.73 -6.60 4.23
C VAL A 30 -8.59 -5.34 4.30
N PHE A 31 -9.85 -5.43 3.87
CA PHE A 31 -10.78 -4.30 3.80
C PHE A 31 -11.63 -4.12 5.06
N GLY A 32 -11.61 -5.10 5.97
CA GLY A 32 -12.42 -5.09 7.18
C GLY A 32 -13.91 -5.31 6.91
N PRO A 33 -14.74 -5.33 7.97
CA PRO A 33 -16.14 -5.72 7.88
C PRO A 33 -17.07 -4.63 7.31
N HIS A 34 -16.62 -3.39 7.18
CA HIS A 34 -17.46 -2.23 6.85
C HIS A 34 -17.33 -1.76 5.39
N ILE A 35 -16.43 -2.35 4.61
CA ILE A 35 -16.31 -2.10 3.17
C ILE A 35 -17.11 -3.19 2.45
N PRO A 36 -18.06 -2.86 1.56
CA PRO A 36 -18.76 -3.85 0.76
C PRO A 36 -17.77 -4.64 -0.12
N ILE A 37 -17.69 -5.95 0.09
CA ILE A 37 -16.76 -6.82 -0.63
C ILE A 37 -17.49 -7.46 -1.81
N SER A 38 -16.89 -7.34 -2.99
CA SER A 38 -17.28 -8.09 -4.19
C SER A 38 -16.06 -8.78 -4.79
N ASP A 39 -16.29 -9.86 -5.55
CA ASP A 39 -15.21 -10.53 -6.28
C ASP A 39 -14.49 -9.59 -7.23
N GLY A 40 -15.23 -8.67 -7.87
CA GLY A 40 -14.67 -7.63 -8.73
C GLY A 40 -13.72 -6.70 -7.99
N LEU A 41 -14.12 -6.19 -6.81
CA LEU A 41 -13.24 -5.36 -5.97
C LEU A 41 -11.99 -6.11 -5.54
N ARG A 42 -12.15 -7.37 -5.09
CA ARG A 42 -11.03 -8.21 -4.66
C ARG A 42 -10.01 -8.39 -5.79
N ILE A 43 -10.47 -8.83 -6.97
CA ILE A 43 -9.58 -9.12 -8.11
C ILE A 43 -8.94 -7.82 -8.63
N LEU A 44 -9.69 -6.72 -8.71
CA LEU A 44 -9.15 -5.43 -9.14
C LEU A 44 -8.00 -4.97 -8.24
N VAL A 45 -8.20 -4.97 -6.92
CA VAL A 45 -7.16 -4.54 -5.98
C VAL A 45 -5.99 -5.51 -5.96
N ALA A 46 -6.26 -6.83 -5.95
CA ALA A 46 -5.22 -7.85 -6.00
C ALA A 46 -4.34 -7.69 -7.25
N SER A 47 -4.95 -7.46 -8.41
CA SER A 47 -4.23 -7.27 -9.68
C SER A 47 -3.41 -5.99 -9.66
N MET A 48 -4.00 -4.87 -9.23
CA MET A 48 -3.30 -3.58 -9.11
C MET A 48 -2.06 -3.68 -8.20
N TRP A 49 -2.22 -4.29 -7.02
CA TRP A 49 -1.12 -4.42 -6.06
C TRP A 49 -0.08 -5.43 -6.51
N THR A 50 -0.48 -6.49 -7.20
CA THR A 50 0.46 -7.42 -7.85
C THR A 50 1.33 -6.68 -8.86
N SER A 51 0.75 -5.85 -9.73
CA SER A 51 1.52 -5.03 -10.66
C SER A 51 2.50 -4.10 -9.95
N ILE A 52 2.08 -3.48 -8.84
CA ILE A 52 2.95 -2.64 -8.01
C ILE A 52 4.15 -3.43 -7.49
N VAL A 53 3.94 -4.66 -7.00
CA VAL A 53 5.03 -5.51 -6.50
C VAL A 53 5.96 -5.92 -7.63
N LEU A 54 5.44 -6.33 -8.78
CA LEU A 54 6.26 -6.70 -9.94
C LEU A 54 7.14 -5.53 -10.42
N VAL A 55 6.57 -4.33 -10.52
CA VAL A 55 7.33 -3.14 -10.89
C VAL A 55 8.28 -2.72 -9.76
N SER A 56 7.96 -2.96 -8.49
CA SER A 56 8.89 -2.72 -7.39
C SER A 56 10.09 -3.67 -7.42
N ILE A 57 9.90 -4.94 -7.79
CA ILE A 57 11.00 -5.89 -8.03
C ILE A 57 11.92 -5.39 -9.15
N ALA A 58 11.33 -4.89 -10.25
CA ALA A 58 12.09 -4.27 -11.33
C ALA A 58 12.82 -2.98 -10.86
N GLY A 59 12.16 -2.19 -10.00
CA GLY A 59 12.70 -0.96 -9.40
C GLY A 59 13.95 -1.16 -8.55
N MET A 60 14.19 -2.36 -8.02
CA MET A 60 15.45 -2.67 -7.32
C MET A 60 16.68 -2.64 -8.26
N LYS A 61 16.47 -2.75 -9.58
CA LYS A 61 17.54 -2.64 -10.59
C LYS A 61 17.52 -1.33 -11.36
N TRP A 62 16.34 -0.75 -11.57
CA TRP A 62 16.10 0.49 -12.30
C TRP A 62 15.50 1.54 -11.37
N GLU A 63 16.27 1.91 -10.35
CA GLU A 63 15.79 2.70 -9.20
C GLU A 63 15.30 4.09 -9.61
N ILE A 64 16.09 4.78 -10.45
CA ILE A 64 15.83 6.16 -10.87
C ILE A 64 14.65 6.21 -11.82
N GLU A 65 14.58 5.28 -12.78
CA GLU A 65 13.54 5.23 -13.79
C GLU A 65 12.16 4.91 -13.18
N LEU A 66 12.14 4.15 -12.08
CA LEU A 66 10.91 3.69 -11.44
C LEU A 66 10.57 4.41 -10.13
N VAL A 67 11.37 5.39 -9.68
CA VAL A 67 11.09 6.15 -8.45
C VAL A 67 9.71 6.83 -8.48
N GLY A 68 9.24 7.20 -9.68
CA GLY A 68 7.89 7.73 -9.89
C GLY A 68 6.79 6.82 -9.35
N LEU A 69 6.98 5.50 -9.37
CA LEU A 69 6.05 4.54 -8.75
C LEU A 69 5.97 4.73 -7.24
N LEU A 70 7.11 4.89 -6.55
CA LEU A 70 7.15 5.09 -5.10
C LEU A 70 6.52 6.42 -4.70
N VAL A 71 6.75 7.48 -5.50
CA VAL A 71 6.08 8.77 -5.30
C VAL A 71 4.57 8.64 -5.49
N PHE A 72 4.13 7.98 -6.55
CA PHE A 72 2.71 7.72 -6.78
C PHE A 72 2.08 6.92 -5.63
N GLN A 73 2.79 5.91 -5.10
CA GLN A 73 2.37 5.14 -3.92
C GLN A 73 2.16 6.01 -2.69
N ILE A 74 3.08 6.93 -2.41
CA ILE A 74 2.97 7.87 -1.29
C ILE A 74 1.71 8.72 -1.45
N VAL A 75 1.50 9.31 -2.64
CA VAL A 75 0.32 10.14 -2.92
C VAL A 75 -0.97 9.33 -2.77
N TYR A 76 -1.05 8.15 -3.40
CA TYR A 76 -2.20 7.26 -3.31
C TYR A 76 -2.55 6.91 -1.85
N LYS A 77 -1.56 6.51 -1.05
CA LYS A 77 -1.75 6.15 0.37
C LYS A 77 -2.17 7.37 1.19
N ALA A 78 -1.57 8.52 0.95
CA ALA A 78 -1.94 9.77 1.62
C ALA A 78 -3.39 10.17 1.31
N VAL A 79 -3.80 10.08 0.04
CA VAL A 79 -5.19 10.33 -0.37
C VAL A 79 -6.15 9.39 0.36
N PHE A 80 -5.84 8.09 0.44
CA PHE A 80 -6.67 7.16 1.23
C PHE A 80 -6.75 7.55 2.71
N MET A 81 -5.63 7.92 3.32
CA MET A 81 -5.59 8.34 4.73
C MET A 81 -6.43 9.59 4.96
N ILE A 82 -6.36 10.58 4.07
CA ILE A 82 -7.10 11.84 4.20
C ILE A 82 -8.58 11.66 3.87
N ALA A 83 -8.91 10.96 2.79
CA ALA A 83 -10.28 10.85 2.28
C ALA A 83 -11.12 9.81 3.03
N TYR A 84 -10.50 8.74 3.55
CA TYR A 84 -11.24 7.65 4.20
C TYR A 84 -10.98 7.56 5.70
N VAL A 85 -9.71 7.57 6.13
CA VAL A 85 -9.32 7.30 7.53
C VAL A 85 -9.56 8.52 8.42
N ALA A 86 -9.06 9.69 8.02
CA ALA A 86 -9.16 10.93 8.79
C ALA A 86 -10.60 11.32 9.17
N PRO A 87 -11.59 11.38 8.24
CA PRO A 87 -12.96 11.75 8.62
C PRO A 87 -13.58 10.77 9.62
N ARG A 88 -13.32 9.47 9.49
CA ARG A 88 -13.83 8.45 10.41
C ARG A 88 -13.16 8.53 11.78
N ALA A 89 -11.85 8.75 11.81
CA ALA A 89 -11.10 8.97 13.04
C ALA A 89 -11.63 10.19 13.82
N ILE A 90 -11.88 11.31 13.12
CA ILE A 90 -12.44 12.53 13.72
C ILE A 90 -13.87 12.29 14.24
N ALA A 91 -14.68 11.51 13.52
CA ALA A 91 -16.02 11.11 13.94
C ALA A 91 -16.03 10.04 15.06
N GLY A 92 -14.87 9.55 15.49
CA GLY A 92 -14.74 8.49 16.51
C GLY A 92 -15.04 7.07 16.01
N GLU A 93 -15.24 6.87 14.71
CA GLU A 93 -15.64 5.61 14.07
C GLU A 93 -14.43 4.69 13.76
N TRP A 94 -13.56 4.47 14.75
CA TRP A 94 -12.32 3.71 14.59
C TRP A 94 -12.55 2.24 14.23
N GLU A 95 -13.70 1.69 14.58
CA GLU A 95 -14.14 0.33 14.23
C GLU A 95 -14.37 0.14 12.72
N LYS A 96 -14.70 1.22 11.99
CA LYS A 96 -14.95 1.17 10.53
C LYS A 96 -13.69 1.27 9.69
N ILE A 97 -12.53 1.46 10.33
CA ILE A 97 -11.24 1.66 9.66
C ILE A 97 -10.56 0.29 9.47
N PRO A 98 -10.16 -0.08 8.24
CA PRO A 98 -9.44 -1.32 7.97
C PRO A 98 -8.03 -1.26 8.56
N ARG A 99 -7.86 -1.81 9.77
CA ARG A 99 -6.63 -1.68 10.55
C ARG A 99 -5.38 -2.16 9.81
N LEU A 100 -5.46 -3.32 9.14
CA LEU A 100 -4.33 -3.88 8.40
C LEU A 100 -3.92 -2.96 7.24
N LEU A 101 -4.90 -2.52 6.44
CA LEU A 101 -4.67 -1.61 5.32
C LEU A 101 -4.06 -0.29 5.78
N THR A 102 -4.64 0.31 6.82
CA THR A 102 -4.15 1.56 7.42
C THR A 102 -2.73 1.41 7.94
N ALA A 103 -2.41 0.33 8.65
CA ALA A 103 -1.07 0.09 9.18
C ALA A 103 -0.02 0.02 8.07
N ILE A 104 -0.30 -0.73 6.99
CA ILE A 104 0.61 -0.85 5.85
C ILE A 104 0.80 0.49 5.13
N PHE A 105 -0.26 1.30 5.04
CA PHE A 105 -0.20 2.61 4.41
C PHE A 105 0.63 3.59 5.23
N VAL A 106 0.43 3.60 6.56
CA VAL A 106 1.22 4.42 7.49
C VAL A 106 2.70 4.03 7.43
N LEU A 107 3.02 2.72 7.44
CA LEU A 107 4.41 2.26 7.30
C LEU A 107 5.04 2.75 6.00
N GLY A 108 4.35 2.64 4.87
CA GLY A 108 4.85 3.16 3.59
C GLY A 108 5.05 4.68 3.60
N LEU A 109 4.12 5.43 4.20
CA LEU A 109 4.20 6.89 4.30
C LEU A 109 5.33 7.38 5.21
N ILE A 110 5.70 6.60 6.23
CA ILE A 110 6.81 6.96 7.12
C ILE A 110 8.15 6.50 6.54
N CYS A 111 8.23 5.29 5.99
CA CYS A 111 9.48 4.71 5.54
C CYS A 111 9.98 5.28 4.21
N PHE A 112 9.10 5.53 3.23
CA PHE A 112 9.53 5.82 1.86
C PHE A 112 9.99 7.25 1.62
N PRO A 113 9.33 8.32 2.12
CA PRO A 113 9.78 9.69 1.85
C PRO A 113 11.22 9.97 2.30
N PRO A 114 11.67 9.57 3.51
CA PRO A 114 13.07 9.74 3.89
C PRO A 114 14.02 9.01 2.93
N MET A 115 13.70 7.78 2.53
CA MET A 115 14.55 7.00 1.61
C MET A 115 14.67 7.66 0.24
N ILE A 116 13.60 8.27 -0.27
CA ILE A 116 13.61 9.01 -1.55
C ILE A 116 14.39 10.31 -1.40
N ILE A 117 14.16 11.06 -0.32
CA ILE A 117 14.84 12.33 -0.08
C ILE A 117 16.34 12.10 0.07
N PHE A 118 16.79 11.23 0.97
CA PHE A 118 18.23 11.04 1.23
C PHE A 118 19.02 10.49 0.03
N ASP A 119 18.37 9.79 -0.90
CA ASP A 119 19.02 9.33 -2.13
C ASP A 119 19.34 10.49 -3.09
N ASN A 120 18.44 11.49 -3.19
CA ASN A 120 18.63 12.67 -4.04
C ASN A 120 19.70 13.66 -3.55
N TRP A 121 20.28 13.44 -2.37
CA TRP A 121 21.34 14.28 -1.78
C TRP A 121 22.73 13.61 -1.79
N ARG A 122 22.86 12.48 -2.49
CA ARG A 122 24.15 11.83 -2.80
C ARG A 122 24.60 12.16 -4.21
#